data_AF-A0A3S1T5F7-F1
#
_entry.id   AF-A0A3S1T5F7-F1
#
_cell.length_a   1.000
_cell.length_b   1.000
_cell.length_c   1.000
_cell.angle_alpha   90.00
_cell.angle_beta   90.00
_cell.angle_gamma   90.00
#
_symmetry.space_group_name_H-M   'P 1'
#
loop_
_entity.id
_entity.type
_entity.pdbx_description
1 polymer ?
#
loop_
_entity_poly.entity_id
_entity_poly.type
_entity_poly.pdbx_seq_one_letter_code
_entity_poly.pdbx_strand_id
1 'polypeptide(L)'
;RAFDDGSKVYIEFPRRIDQGEAPPLFIVGADGNNQLVNYRMRGNYYIVDRLFAAAELRLGAKQQQVVRITRTDGRQPPRRISPFSRFGR
;
A
#
# COMPACT_ATOMS: atom_id res chain seq x y z
N ARG A 1 9.84 -3.60 8.17
CA ARG A 1 9.46 -2.33 8.86
C ARG A 1 8.62 -1.49 7.90
N ALA A 2 7.75 -0.61 8.39
CA ALA A 2 7.07 0.38 7.55
C ALA A 2 7.22 1.79 8.14
N PHE A 3 7.48 2.79 7.30
CA PHE A 3 7.62 4.20 7.69
C PHE A 3 7.33 5.12 6.50
N ASP A 4 7.11 6.42 6.73
CA ASP A 4 6.87 7.41 5.69
C ASP A 4 7.75 8.66 5.84
N ASP A 5 7.92 9.40 4.74
CA ASP A 5 8.61 10.71 4.71
C ASP A 5 7.61 11.89 4.62
N GLY A 6 6.33 11.65 4.89
CA GLY A 6 5.24 12.61 4.71
C GLY A 6 4.69 12.68 3.28
N SER A 7 5.32 12.05 2.29
CA SER A 7 4.83 11.97 0.91
C SER A 7 4.75 10.53 0.38
N LYS A 8 5.75 9.72 0.72
CA LYS A 8 5.91 8.33 0.29
C LYS A 8 5.95 7.42 1.49
N VAL A 9 5.48 6.20 1.29
CA VAL A 9 5.61 5.11 2.27
C VAL A 9 6.69 4.15 1.81
N TYR A 10 7.55 3.76 2.74
CA TYR A 10 8.63 2.81 2.58
C TYR A 10 8.31 1.55 3.40
N ILE A 11 8.17 0.43 2.71
CA ILE A 11 7.96 -0.88 3.32
C ILE A 11 9.25 -1.68 3.13
N GLU A 12 9.97 -1.87 4.22
CA GLU A 12 11.20 -2.63 4.26
C GLU A 12 10.90 -4.11 4.47
N PHE A 13 11.37 -4.91 3.52
CA PHE A 13 11.34 -6.35 3.59
C PHE A 13 12.66 -6.92 4.09
N PRO A 14 12.65 -8.07 4.79
CA PRO A 14 13.86 -8.83 5.01
C PRO A 14 14.47 -9.23 3.67
N ARG A 15 15.81 -9.29 3.60
CA ARG A 15 16.56 -9.63 2.37
C ARG A 15 16.11 -10.93 1.68
N ARG A 16 15.44 -11.83 2.42
CA ARG A 16 15.00 -13.17 1.99
C ARG A 16 13.64 -13.25 1.27
N ILE A 17 13.07 -12.13 0.82
CA ILE A 17 11.83 -12.16 0.01
C ILE A 17 12.07 -12.53 -1.46
N ASP A 18 13.34 -12.75 -1.81
CA ASP A 18 13.93 -12.98 -3.13
C ASP A 18 13.66 -14.36 -3.75
N GLN A 19 12.60 -15.08 -3.36
CA GLN A 19 12.22 -16.35 -4.00
C GLN A 19 10.82 -16.35 -4.65
N GLY A 20 10.29 -15.19 -5.05
CA GLY A 20 8.98 -15.15 -5.71
C GLY A 20 8.62 -13.82 -6.39
N GLU A 21 7.45 -13.82 -7.03
CA GLU A 21 6.80 -12.64 -7.58
C GLU A 21 6.50 -11.62 -6.47
N ALA A 22 6.68 -10.34 -6.80
CA ALA A 22 6.48 -9.22 -5.91
C ALA A 22 4.98 -9.14 -5.48
N PRO A 23 4.62 -9.29 -4.18
CA PRO A 23 3.23 -9.36 -3.77
C PRO A 23 2.43 -8.11 -4.13
N PRO A 24 1.17 -8.25 -4.58
CA PRO A 24 0.30 -7.12 -4.81
C PRO A 24 0.01 -6.37 -3.50
N LEU A 25 0.00 -5.04 -3.60
CA LEU A 25 -0.25 -4.11 -2.51
C LEU A 25 -1.54 -3.34 -2.75
N PHE A 26 -2.45 -3.39 -1.79
CA PHE A 26 -3.73 -2.69 -1.82
C PHE A 26 -3.78 -1.64 -0.72
N ILE A 27 -4.26 -0.44 -1.03
CA ILE A 27 -4.61 0.55 -0.01
C ILE A 27 -6.07 0.38 0.36
N VAL A 28 -6.39 0.45 1.65
CA VAL A 28 -7.77 0.48 2.13
C VAL A 28 -8.28 1.93 2.05
N GLY A 29 -9.27 2.16 1.21
CA GLY A 29 -9.97 3.44 1.06
C GLY A 29 -10.80 3.81 2.29
N ALA A 30 -11.25 5.07 2.35
CA ALA A 30 -12.09 5.54 3.45
C ALA A 30 -13.47 4.87 3.50
N ASP A 31 -13.91 4.33 2.37
CA ASP A 31 -15.11 3.51 2.17
C ASP A 31 -14.89 2.03 2.50
N GLY A 32 -13.67 1.65 2.89
CA GLY A 32 -13.29 0.26 3.14
C GLY A 32 -12.93 -0.54 1.88
N ASN A 33 -12.97 0.08 0.69
CA ASN A 33 -12.64 -0.60 -0.56
C ASN A 33 -11.12 -0.69 -0.76
N ASN A 34 -10.66 -1.83 -1.29
CA ASN A 34 -9.25 -2.07 -1.58
C ASN A 34 -8.87 -1.57 -2.97
N GLN A 35 -7.89 -0.68 -3.03
CA GLN A 35 -7.38 -0.09 -4.27
C GLN A 35 -5.96 -0.61 -4.53
N LEU A 36 -5.77 -1.32 -5.65
CA LEU A 36 -4.44 -1.74 -6.07
C LEU A 36 -3.58 -0.51 -6.34
N VAL A 37 -2.36 -0.49 -5.82
CA VAL A 37 -1.42 0.59 -6.06
C VAL A 37 -0.18 0.12 -6.79
N ASN A 38 0.30 1.00 -7.66
CA ASN A 38 1.64 0.87 -8.21
C ASN A 38 2.66 1.20 -7.11
N TYR A 39 3.68 0.37 -7.03
CA TYR A 39 4.82 0.54 -6.15
C TYR A 39 6.12 0.48 -6.96
N ARG A 40 7.20 0.98 -6.36
CA ARG A 40 8.55 0.88 -6.90
C ARG A 40 9.42 0.06 -5.96
N MET A 41 10.15 -0.91 -6.50
CA MET A 41 11.12 -1.69 -5.73
C MET A 41 12.51 -1.05 -5.81
N ARG A 42 13.15 -0.82 -4.66
CA ARG A 42 14.51 -0.28 -4.54
C ARG A 42 15.25 -1.04 -3.46
N GLY A 43 16.16 -1.93 -3.84
CA GLY A 43 16.77 -2.86 -2.89
C GLY A 43 15.69 -3.73 -2.23
N ASN A 44 15.64 -3.74 -0.90
CA ASN A 44 14.63 -4.44 -0.11
C ASN A 44 13.42 -3.56 0.27
N TYR A 45 13.26 -2.38 -0.35
CA TYR A 45 12.14 -1.48 -0.08
C TYR A 45 11.10 -1.51 -1.19
N TYR A 46 9.83 -1.56 -0.77
CA TYR A 46 8.70 -1.14 -1.59
C TYR A 46 8.39 0.30 -1.27
N ILE A 47 8.34 1.12 -2.31
CA ILE A 47 8.08 2.55 -2.23
C ILE A 47 6.73 2.83 -2.87
N VAL A 48 5.83 3.40 -2.10
CA VAL A 48 4.50 3.82 -2.55
C VAL A 48 4.48 5.34 -2.59
N ASP A 49 4.16 5.94 -3.73
CA ASP A 49 4.17 7.39 -3.95
C ASP A 49 2.92 8.10 -3.37
N ARG A 50 2.33 7.54 -2.31
CA ARG A 50 1.24 8.14 -1.55
C ARG A 50 1.17 7.59 -0.13
N LEU A 51 0.69 8.44 0.77
CA LEU A 51 0.30 8.04 2.13
C LEU A 51 -1.02 7.25 2.13
N PHE A 52 -1.17 6.39 3.13
CA PHE A 52 -2.40 5.65 3.43
C PHE A 52 -2.62 5.49 4.93
N ALA A 53 -3.87 5.27 5.33
CA ALA A 53 -4.21 4.93 6.71
C ALA A 53 -4.01 3.42 6.98
N ALA A 54 -4.37 2.59 6.01
CA ALA A 54 -4.10 1.15 6.03
C ALA A 54 -3.81 0.62 4.62
N ALA A 55 -3.02 -0.44 4.56
CA ALA A 55 -2.72 -1.19 3.35
C ALA A 55 -2.66 -2.70 3.65
N GLU A 56 -2.88 -3.50 2.61
CA GLU A 56 -2.82 -4.96 2.64
C GLU A 56 -1.81 -5.46 1.61
N LEU A 57 -0.80 -6.19 2.08
CA LEU A 57 0.04 -7.04 1.23
C LEU A 57 -0.58 -8.42 1.18
N ARG A 58 -0.77 -8.97 -0.02
CA ARG A 58 -1.33 -10.31 -0.21
C ARG A 58 -0.28 -11.24 -0.80
N LEU A 59 0.00 -12.33 -0.11
CA LEU A 59 1.02 -13.31 -0.48
C LEU A 59 0.35 -14.60 -0.93
N GLY A 60 0.75 -15.13 -2.08
CA GLY A 60 0.22 -16.36 -2.66
C GLY A 60 -1.01 -16.15 -3.55
N ALA A 61 -1.33 -17.18 -4.36
CA ALA A 61 -2.41 -17.14 -5.33
C ALA A 61 -3.70 -17.84 -4.85
N LYS A 62 -3.61 -19.09 -4.35
CA LYS A 62 -4.78 -19.89 -3.94
C LYS A 62 -5.19 -19.68 -2.47
N GLN A 63 -4.22 -19.63 -1.56
CA GLN A 63 -4.44 -19.31 -0.15
C GLN A 63 -3.64 -18.06 0.16
N GLN A 64 -4.34 -16.92 0.21
CA GLN A 64 -3.68 -15.64 0.38
C GLN A 64 -3.38 -15.40 1.86
N GLN A 65 -2.09 -15.28 2.19
CA GLN A 65 -1.71 -14.70 3.47
C GLN A 65 -1.79 -13.18 3.34
N VAL A 66 -2.60 -12.55 4.19
CA VAL A 66 -2.80 -11.09 4.18
C VAL A 66 -2.03 -10.47 5.34
N VAL A 67 -1.10 -9.58 5.00
CA VAL A 67 -0.38 -8.75 5.97
C VAL A 67 -0.96 -7.35 5.91
N ARG A 68 -1.58 -6.91 7.00
CA ARG A 68 -2.16 -5.57 7.13
C ARG A 68 -1.17 -4.62 7.78
N ILE A 69 -0.94 -3.48 7.12
CA ILE A 69 -0.10 -2.39 7.60
C ILE A 69 -1.03 -1.24 7.95
N THR A 70 -1.04 -0.83 9.22
CA THR A 70 -1.87 0.29 9.70
C THR A 70 -0.96 1.39 10.22
N ARG A 71 -1.26 2.63 9.83
CA ARG A 71 -0.57 3.82 10.31
C ARG A 71 -0.99 4.12 11.76
N THR A 72 -0.03 4.32 12.67
CA THR A 72 -0.28 4.42 14.12
C THR A 72 -0.28 5.85 14.67
N ASP A 73 0.17 6.84 13.89
CA ASP A 73 0.35 8.24 14.30
C ASP A 73 -0.88 9.15 14.04
N GLY A 74 -2.06 8.57 13.82
CA GLY A 74 -3.35 9.27 13.90
C GLY A 74 -3.63 10.37 12.85
N ARG A 75 -2.66 10.74 12.01
CA ARG A 75 -2.83 11.79 11.00
C ARG A 75 -3.39 11.18 9.73
N GLN A 76 -4.72 11.26 9.59
CA GLN A 76 -5.40 10.91 8.34
C GLN A 76 -4.77 11.73 7.20
N PRO A 77 -4.19 11.11 6.16
CA PRO A 77 -3.60 11.88 5.07
C PRO A 77 -4.69 12.76 4.44
N PRO A 78 -4.38 14.02 4.07
CA PRO A 78 -5.37 14.92 3.51
C PRO A 78 -6.07 14.23 2.34
N ARG A 79 -7.41 14.25 2.36
CA ARG A 79 -8.26 13.65 1.33
C ARG A 79 -7.90 14.29 -0.01
N ARG A 80 -7.04 13.65 -0.79
CA ARG A 80 -6.79 14.05 -2.17
C ARG A 80 -7.98 13.56 -2.98
N ILE A 81 -8.92 14.47 -3.22
CA ILE A 81 -10.08 14.21 -4.07
C ILE A 81 -9.54 13.84 -5.46
N SER A 82 -9.76 12.60 -5.88
CA SER A 82 -9.49 12.18 -7.25
C SER A 82 -10.40 12.98 -8.19
N PRO A 83 -9.87 13.76 -9.15
CA PRO A 83 -10.70 14.57 -10.05
C PRO A 83 -11.53 13.74 -11.06
N PHE A 84 -11.45 12.40 -11.03
CA PHE A 84 -12.01 11.52 -12.05
C PHE A 84 -13.34 10.85 -11.68
N SER A 85 -14.02 11.28 -10.61
CA SER A 85 -15.27 10.63 -10.17
C SER A 85 -16.53 11.43 -10.52
N ARG A 86 -16.72 11.87 -11.77
CA ARG A 86 -18.03 12.28 -12.32
C ARG A 86 -18.04 12.21 -13.85
N PHE A 87 -18.32 11.06 -14.45
CA PHE A 87 -19.06 11.00 -15.72
C PHE A 87 -19.72 9.63 -15.85
N GLY A 88 -21.05 9.64 -15.87
CA GLY A 88 -21.94 8.49 -15.95
C GLY A 88 -23.35 8.97 -15.67
N ARG A 89 -23.96 9.64 -16.65
CA ARG A 89 -25.42 9.68 -16.79
C ARG A 89 -25.82 8.48 -17.61
#